data_AF-A0A453SCV8-F1
#
_entry.id   AF-A0A453SCV8-F1
#
_cell.length_a   1.000
_cell.length_b   1.000
_cell.length_c   1.000
_cell.angle_alpha   90.00
_cell.angle_beta   90.00
_cell.angle_gamma   90.00
#
_symmetry.space_group_name_H-M   'P 1'
#
loop_
_entity.id
_entity.type
_entity.pdbx_description
1 polymer ?
#
loop_
_entity_poly.entity_id
_entity_poly.type
_entity_poly.pdbx_seq_one_letter_code
_entity_poly.pdbx_strand_id
1 'polypeptide(L)'
;MTEKWAQRKLIRDHVSILLHIIITTTVLIYPVVVILKCESAVLSGFVLMFIASITWLKLVSFAHTNYDIRVLSQSIEKGATHGSSIDEENIKGPTINSVVYFMLAPTLCYQPSYPRTAFIRKGWVTRQLLKCVVFTGLMGFIIEQYINPIVQNSKHPLKGNFLDAIERVLKLSVPTLYVWLCMFYSFFHLWLNILAELLRFGDREFYKDWWNAKTVEEYWRMWNMVIFSPILKNSYSGLTGNFLPADR
;
A
#
# COMPACT_ATOMS: atom_id res chain seq x y z
N MET A 1 4.62 -17.16 -12.62
CA MET A 1 5.06 -18.19 -13.61
C MET A 1 6.30 -17.70 -14.35
N THR A 2 6.26 -16.46 -14.86
CA THR A 2 7.38 -15.69 -15.42
C THR A 2 8.67 -15.77 -14.60
N GLU A 3 8.59 -15.47 -13.30
CA GLU A 3 9.74 -15.48 -12.39
C GLU A 3 10.34 -16.87 -12.16
N LYS A 4 9.50 -17.92 -12.13
CA LYS A 4 9.99 -19.31 -12.01
C LYS A 4 10.79 -19.73 -13.24
N TRP A 5 10.44 -19.21 -14.42
CA TRP A 5 11.17 -19.47 -15.66
C TRP A 5 12.44 -18.64 -15.76
N ALA A 6 12.42 -17.38 -15.31
CA ALA A 6 13.61 -16.54 -15.22
C ALA A 6 14.67 -17.14 -14.27
N GLN A 7 14.26 -17.64 -13.10
CA GLN A 7 15.17 -18.27 -12.14
C GLN A 7 15.76 -19.59 -12.62
N ARG A 8 15.03 -20.36 -13.43
CA ARG A 8 15.56 -21.57 -14.07
C ARG A 8 16.47 -21.27 -15.28
N LYS A 9 16.82 -20.00 -15.50
CA LYS A 9 17.59 -19.50 -16.67
C LYS A 9 16.95 -19.90 -18.02
N LEU A 10 15.65 -20.22 -18.03
CA LEU A 10 14.90 -20.59 -19.26
C LEU A 10 14.56 -19.37 -20.12
N ILE A 11 14.57 -18.18 -19.52
CA ILE A 11 14.21 -16.92 -20.17
C ILE A 11 15.32 -15.90 -19.90
N ARG A 12 15.71 -15.16 -20.94
CA ARG A 12 16.72 -14.08 -20.85
C ARG A 12 16.18 -12.90 -20.03
N ASP A 13 17.05 -12.24 -19.25
CA ASP A 13 16.65 -11.20 -18.29
C ASP A 13 15.84 -10.06 -18.93
N HIS A 14 16.21 -9.62 -20.14
CA HIS A 14 15.46 -8.59 -20.87
C HIS A 14 14.01 -8.99 -21.19
N VAL A 15 13.76 -10.26 -21.50
CA VAL A 15 12.42 -10.77 -21.80
C VAL A 15 11.58 -10.82 -20.52
N SER A 16 12.19 -11.17 -19.39
CA SER A 16 11.52 -11.12 -18.08
C SER A 16 11.11 -9.68 -17.73
N ILE A 17 12.02 -8.71 -17.87
CA ILE A 17 11.73 -7.30 -17.58
C ILE A 17 10.62 -6.77 -18.48
N LEU A 18 10.68 -7.03 -19.79
CA LEU A 18 9.64 -6.62 -20.73
C LEU A 18 8.26 -7.18 -20.34
N LEU A 19 8.21 -8.44 -19.94
CA LEU A 19 6.97 -9.09 -19.53
C LEU A 19 6.39 -8.48 -18.24
N HIS A 20 7.24 -8.10 -17.28
CA HIS A 20 6.80 -7.39 -16.08
C HIS A 20 6.27 -5.98 -16.40
N ILE A 21 6.90 -5.26 -17.34
CA ILE A 21 6.39 -3.97 -17.82
C ILE A 21 5.00 -4.14 -18.43
N ILE A 22 4.82 -5.11 -19.34
CA ILE A 22 3.52 -5.36 -19.96
C ILE A 22 2.44 -5.69 -18.91
N ILE A 23 2.75 -6.56 -17.95
CA ILE A 23 1.80 -6.95 -16.90
C ILE A 23 1.41 -5.74 -16.03
N THR A 24 2.40 -4.97 -15.57
CA THR A 24 2.15 -3.80 -14.70
C THR A 24 1.37 -2.72 -15.42
N THR A 25 1.67 -2.43 -16.68
CA THR A 25 0.91 -1.49 -17.52
C THR A 25 -0.53 -1.96 -17.73
N THR A 26 -0.73 -3.25 -18.00
CA THR A 26 -2.08 -3.82 -18.22
C THR A 26 -2.96 -3.68 -16.97
N VAL A 27 -2.39 -3.89 -15.78
CA VAL A 27 -3.11 -3.78 -14.50
C VAL A 27 -3.63 -2.37 -14.22
N LEU A 28 -2.94 -1.32 -14.70
CA LEU A 28 -3.41 0.05 -14.56
C LEU A 28 -4.42 0.46 -15.64
N ILE A 29 -4.17 0.07 -16.90
CA ILE A 29 -5.00 0.49 -18.03
C ILE A 29 -6.37 -0.20 -18.01
N TYR A 30 -6.43 -1.48 -17.64
CA TYR A 30 -7.68 -2.24 -17.69
C TYR A 30 -8.81 -1.64 -16.81
N PRO A 31 -8.59 -1.33 -15.52
CA PRO A 31 -9.57 -0.63 -14.68
C PRO A 31 -10.05 0.69 -15.26
N VAL A 32 -9.15 1.49 -15.85
CA VAL A 32 -9.50 2.78 -16.45
C VAL A 32 -10.45 2.58 -17.63
N VAL A 33 -10.15 1.62 -18.52
CA VAL A 33 -11.00 1.31 -19.66
C VAL A 33 -12.38 0.80 -19.21
N VAL A 34 -12.44 -0.04 -18.17
CA VAL A 34 -13.70 -0.55 -17.61
C VAL A 34 -14.55 0.59 -17.04
N ILE A 35 -13.95 1.51 -16.28
CA ILE A 35 -14.67 2.64 -15.68
C ILE A 35 -15.25 3.55 -16.78
N LEU A 36 -14.47 3.84 -17.82
CA LEU A 36 -14.90 4.69 -18.92
C LEU A 36 -16.00 4.04 -19.78
N LYS A 37 -16.02 2.71 -19.90
CA LYS A 37 -17.02 1.99 -20.71
C LYS A 37 -18.31 1.65 -19.97
N CYS A 38 -18.24 1.41 -18.66
CA CYS A 38 -19.37 0.87 -17.90
C CYS A 38 -20.20 1.93 -17.14
N GLU A 39 -19.94 3.24 -17.34
CA GLU A 39 -20.58 4.33 -16.58
C GLU A 39 -20.72 4.02 -15.07
N SER A 40 -19.64 3.48 -14.50
CA SER A 40 -19.65 3.00 -13.12
C SER A 40 -19.97 4.14 -12.15
N ALA A 41 -20.73 3.83 -11.09
CA ALA A 41 -20.88 4.74 -9.96
C ALA A 41 -19.50 5.19 -9.44
N VAL A 42 -19.42 6.44 -8.97
CA VAL A 42 -18.16 7.08 -8.56
C VAL A 42 -17.45 6.26 -7.48
N LEU A 43 -18.20 5.72 -6.51
CA LEU A 43 -17.65 4.92 -5.42
C LEU A 43 -17.02 3.61 -5.90
N SER A 44 -17.69 2.86 -6.78
CA SER A 44 -17.14 1.61 -7.32
C SER A 44 -15.93 1.85 -8.22
N GLY A 45 -15.93 2.94 -8.98
CA GLY A 45 -14.76 3.37 -9.76
C GLY A 45 -13.55 3.69 -8.88
N PHE A 46 -13.77 4.44 -7.79
CA PHE A 46 -12.73 4.74 -6.80
C PHE A 46 -12.16 3.47 -6.17
N VAL A 47 -13.02 2.55 -5.72
CA VAL A 47 -12.58 1.27 -5.11
C VAL A 47 -11.77 0.44 -6.10
N LEU A 48 -12.22 0.33 -7.35
CA LEU A 48 -11.51 -0.41 -8.39
C LEU A 48 -10.12 0.19 -8.66
N MET A 49 -10.02 1.52 -8.81
CA MET A 49 -8.75 2.20 -9.01
C MET A 49 -7.81 2.07 -7.81
N PHE A 50 -8.36 2.11 -6.59
CA PHE A 50 -7.58 1.95 -5.37
C PHE A 50 -6.95 0.55 -5.28
N ILE A 51 -7.74 -0.50 -5.54
CA ILE A 51 -7.25 -1.89 -5.58
C ILE A 51 -6.23 -2.08 -6.71
N ALA A 52 -6.48 -1.50 -7.89
CA ALA A 52 -5.56 -1.55 -9.02
C ALA A 52 -4.21 -0.91 -8.69
N SER A 53 -4.23 0.26 -8.04
CA SER A 53 -3.02 0.99 -7.63
C SER A 53 -2.21 0.20 -6.61
N ILE A 54 -2.88 -0.40 -5.61
CA ILE A 54 -2.22 -1.29 -4.63
C ILE A 54 -1.59 -2.49 -5.34
N THR A 55 -2.33 -3.14 -6.24
CA THR A 55 -1.85 -4.31 -6.98
C THR A 55 -0.65 -3.95 -7.85
N TRP A 56 -0.68 -2.79 -8.50
CA TRP A 56 0.42 -2.28 -9.29
C TRP A 56 1.67 -2.06 -8.44
N LEU A 57 1.57 -1.36 -7.30
CA LEU A 57 2.68 -1.14 -6.37
C LEU A 57 3.28 -2.46 -5.87
N LYS A 58 2.43 -3.45 -5.55
CA LYS A 58 2.88 -4.79 -5.15
C LYS A 58 3.64 -5.50 -6.27
N LEU A 59 3.14 -5.44 -7.51
CA LEU A 59 3.79 -6.07 -8.66
C LEU A 59 5.14 -5.43 -8.98
N VAL A 60 5.23 -4.10 -8.88
CA VAL A 60 6.50 -3.36 -9.02
C VAL A 60 7.49 -3.82 -7.95
N SER A 61 7.10 -3.83 -6.68
CA SER A 61 7.98 -4.29 -5.59
C SER A 61 8.39 -5.76 -5.77
N PHE A 62 7.48 -6.63 -6.21
CA PHE A 62 7.77 -8.02 -6.51
C PHE A 62 8.80 -8.17 -7.63
N ALA A 63 8.68 -7.41 -8.71
CA ALA A 63 9.63 -7.46 -9.82
C ALA A 63 11.04 -7.00 -9.41
N HIS A 64 11.14 -5.89 -8.65
CA HIS A 64 12.42 -5.37 -8.16
C HIS A 64 13.09 -6.33 -7.19
N THR A 65 12.40 -6.79 -6.15
CA THR A 65 12.98 -7.71 -5.16
C THR A 65 13.43 -9.04 -5.80
N ASN A 66 12.69 -9.57 -6.78
CA ASN A 66 13.13 -10.80 -7.46
C ASN A 66 14.31 -10.56 -8.40
N TYR A 67 14.39 -9.40 -9.07
CA TYR A 67 15.56 -9.03 -9.85
C TYR A 67 16.81 -8.97 -8.96
N ASP A 68 16.69 -8.32 -7.81
CA ASP A 68 17.73 -8.18 -6.81
C ASP A 68 18.21 -9.54 -6.27
N ILE A 69 17.28 -10.46 -5.96
CA ILE A 69 17.62 -11.84 -5.54
C ILE A 69 18.35 -12.59 -6.64
N ARG A 70 17.98 -12.41 -7.93
CA ARG A 70 18.69 -13.07 -9.05
C ARG A 70 20.11 -12.55 -9.18
N VAL A 71 20.33 -11.24 -9.11
CA VAL A 71 21.68 -10.64 -9.17
C VAL A 71 22.54 -11.16 -8.02
N LEU A 72 21.98 -11.23 -6.80
CA LEU A 72 22.67 -11.78 -5.63
C LEU A 72 22.99 -13.27 -5.79
N SER A 73 22.07 -14.08 -6.31
CA SER A 73 22.34 -15.51 -6.55
C SER A 73 23.49 -15.74 -7.53
N GLN A 74 23.59 -14.88 -8.56
CA GLN A 74 24.68 -14.96 -9.54
C GLN A 74 26.03 -14.50 -8.98
N SER A 75 26.05 -13.54 -8.05
CA SER A 75 27.30 -13.11 -7.39
C SER A 75 27.81 -14.17 -6.40
N ILE A 76 26.91 -14.85 -5.70
CA ILE A 76 27.24 -15.99 -4.82
C ILE A 76 27.78 -17.17 -5.65
N GLU A 77 27.14 -17.52 -6.78
CA GLU A 77 27.64 -18.56 -7.70
C GLU A 77 29.06 -18.24 -8.23
N LYS A 78 29.42 -16.96 -8.35
CA LYS A 78 30.74 -16.49 -8.81
C LYS A 78 31.80 -16.42 -7.70
N GLY A 79 31.51 -16.90 -6.49
CA GLY A 79 32.49 -17.07 -5.42
C GLY A 79 32.72 -15.84 -4.54
N ALA A 80 31.82 -14.86 -4.54
CA ALA A 80 31.91 -13.74 -3.60
C ALA A 80 31.60 -14.21 -2.16
N THR A 81 32.63 -14.41 -1.35
CA THR A 81 32.54 -14.67 0.10
C THR A 81 32.10 -13.39 0.83
N HIS A 82 30.82 -13.07 0.78
CA HIS A 82 30.22 -12.14 1.75
C HIS A 82 29.76 -12.92 2.98
N GLY A 83 30.53 -12.78 4.06
CA GLY A 83 30.18 -13.28 5.38
C GLY A 83 28.98 -12.53 5.95
N SER A 84 27.83 -13.19 5.97
CA SER A 84 26.81 -13.15 7.02
C SER A 84 25.61 -13.94 6.49
N SER A 85 25.14 -14.90 7.27
CA SER A 85 23.87 -15.66 7.18
C SER A 85 22.82 -15.15 6.17
N ILE A 86 23.05 -15.31 4.87
CA ILE A 86 21.97 -15.18 3.89
C ILE A 86 21.19 -16.49 4.02
N ASP A 87 20.03 -16.44 4.68
CA ASP A 87 19.16 -17.62 4.81
C ASP A 87 18.96 -18.23 3.42
N GLU A 88 19.33 -19.50 3.25
CA GLU A 88 19.12 -20.24 2.00
C GLU A 88 17.64 -20.20 1.55
N GLU A 89 16.73 -19.98 2.49
CA GLU A 89 15.30 -19.79 2.25
C GLU A 89 14.98 -18.49 1.49
N ASN A 90 15.75 -17.41 1.68
CA ASN A 90 15.58 -16.15 0.95
C ASN A 90 16.09 -16.23 -0.50
N ILE A 91 17.02 -17.16 -0.78
CA ILE A 91 17.57 -17.42 -2.12
C ILE A 91 16.64 -18.34 -2.93
N LYS A 92 15.80 -19.15 -2.25
CA LYS A 92 14.80 -19.98 -2.92
C LYS A 92 13.74 -19.12 -3.60
N GLY A 93 13.42 -19.49 -4.83
CA GLY A 93 12.47 -18.77 -5.67
C GLY A 93 11.07 -18.62 -5.10
N PRO A 94 10.28 -17.64 -5.59
CA PRO A 94 8.95 -17.38 -5.07
C PRO A 94 8.03 -18.60 -5.26
N THR A 95 7.47 -19.07 -4.15
CA THR A 95 6.44 -20.12 -4.15
C THR A 95 5.07 -19.49 -4.42
N ILE A 96 4.14 -20.22 -5.05
CA ILE A 96 2.82 -19.68 -5.36
C ILE A 96 2.10 -19.23 -4.07
N ASN A 97 2.24 -20.01 -3.01
CA ASN A 97 1.66 -19.68 -1.70
C ASN A 97 2.24 -18.39 -1.09
N SER A 98 3.54 -18.11 -1.26
CA SER A 98 4.15 -16.88 -0.74
C SER A 98 3.71 -15.66 -1.55
N VAL A 99 3.54 -15.81 -2.88
CA VAL A 99 3.01 -14.75 -3.74
C VAL A 99 1.55 -14.45 -3.40
N VAL A 100 0.70 -15.47 -3.26
CA VAL A 100 -0.71 -15.27 -2.86
C VAL A 100 -0.80 -14.62 -1.49
N TYR A 101 0.03 -15.05 -0.53
CA TYR A 101 0.11 -14.43 0.78
C TYR A 101 0.49 -12.95 0.70
N PHE A 102 1.52 -12.61 -0.07
CA PHE A 102 1.95 -11.22 -0.28
C PHE A 102 0.86 -10.36 -0.92
N MET A 103 0.14 -10.89 -1.91
CA MET A 103 -0.95 -10.16 -2.58
C MET A 103 -2.07 -9.80 -1.59
N LEU A 104 -2.30 -10.59 -0.55
CA LEU A 104 -3.29 -10.31 0.49
C LEU A 104 -2.73 -9.49 1.67
N ALA A 105 -1.44 -9.62 1.99
CA ALA A 105 -0.82 -8.98 3.15
C ALA A 105 -0.94 -7.44 3.10
N PRO A 106 -1.12 -6.76 4.25
CA PRO A 106 -1.23 -5.30 4.33
C PRO A 106 0.14 -4.60 4.18
N THR A 107 0.97 -5.05 3.24
CA THR A 107 2.27 -4.48 2.91
C THR A 107 2.41 -4.33 1.40
N LEU A 108 3.13 -3.30 0.98
CA LEU A 108 3.48 -3.06 -0.43
C LEU A 108 4.89 -3.54 -0.78
N CYS A 109 5.71 -3.86 0.22
CA CYS A 109 7.09 -4.30 0.03
C CYS A 109 7.16 -5.83 0.01
N TYR A 110 7.56 -6.42 -1.12
CA TYR A 110 7.80 -7.86 -1.22
C TYR A 110 9.07 -8.26 -0.46
N GLN A 111 8.92 -9.26 0.42
CA GLN A 111 10.02 -9.93 1.13
C GLN A 111 9.82 -11.46 0.99
N PRO A 112 10.90 -12.26 0.87
CA PRO A 112 10.78 -13.71 0.74
C PRO A 112 10.15 -14.37 1.99
N SER A 113 10.50 -13.86 3.16
CA SER A 113 9.95 -14.27 4.45
C SER A 113 9.42 -13.07 5.21
N TYR A 114 8.28 -13.25 5.90
CA TYR A 114 7.66 -12.23 6.73
C TYR A 114 7.52 -12.72 8.17
N PRO A 115 7.67 -11.85 9.18
CA PRO A 115 7.40 -12.23 10.56
C PRO A 115 5.93 -12.63 10.72
N ARG A 116 5.68 -13.77 11.37
CA ARG A 116 4.32 -14.31 11.57
C ARG A 116 3.93 -14.40 13.03
N THR A 117 2.66 -14.15 13.33
CA THR A 117 2.10 -14.38 14.66
C THR A 117 1.69 -15.85 14.85
N ALA A 118 1.85 -16.36 16.07
CA ALA A 118 1.58 -17.77 16.38
C ALA A 118 0.09 -18.13 16.26
N PHE A 119 -0.81 -17.24 16.69
CA PHE A 119 -2.26 -17.47 16.69
C PHE A 119 -3.04 -16.20 16.36
N ILE A 120 -4.31 -16.39 15.98
CA ILE A 120 -5.26 -15.31 15.68
C ILE A 120 -6.07 -15.02 16.95
N ARG A 121 -5.97 -13.80 17.46
CA ARG A 121 -6.72 -13.32 18.62
C ARG A 121 -8.15 -12.91 18.21
N LYS A 122 -9.04 -13.90 18.02
CA LYS A 122 -10.42 -13.68 17.56
C LYS A 122 -11.18 -12.62 18.35
N GLY A 123 -11.10 -12.64 19.69
CA GLY A 123 -11.77 -11.64 20.53
C GLY A 123 -11.20 -10.22 20.40
N TRP A 124 -9.92 -10.09 20.02
CA TRP A 124 -9.34 -8.79 19.70
C TRP A 124 -9.86 -8.30 18.33
N VAL A 125 -9.89 -9.18 17.32
CA VAL A 125 -10.40 -8.87 15.96
C VAL A 125 -11.85 -8.39 16.02
N THR A 126 -12.73 -9.10 16.73
CA THR A 126 -14.16 -8.74 16.82
C THR A 126 -14.34 -7.36 17.46
N ARG A 127 -13.57 -7.03 18.50
CA ARG A 127 -13.59 -5.69 19.11
C ARG A 127 -13.14 -4.59 18.14
N GLN A 128 -12.09 -4.84 17.35
CA GLN A 128 -11.65 -3.85 16.36
C GLN A 128 -12.65 -3.71 15.21
N LEU A 129 -13.28 -4.81 14.78
CA LEU A 129 -14.34 -4.78 13.77
C LEU A 129 -15.53 -3.95 14.24
N LEU A 130 -15.95 -4.10 15.50
CA LEU A 130 -17.01 -3.28 16.08
C LEU A 130 -16.65 -1.79 16.07
N LYS A 131 -15.42 -1.43 16.47
CA LYS A 131 -14.93 -0.05 16.37
C LYS A 131 -14.95 0.45 14.93
N CYS A 132 -14.58 -0.38 13.97
CA CYS A 132 -14.55 -0.02 12.55
C CYS A 132 -15.95 0.37 12.05
N VAL A 133 -16.97 -0.39 12.44
CA VAL A 133 -18.38 -0.08 12.13
C VAL A 133 -18.81 1.24 12.77
N VAL A 134 -18.47 1.45 14.05
CA VAL A 134 -18.82 2.69 14.78
C VAL A 134 -18.17 3.91 14.12
N PHE A 135 -16.87 3.88 13.82
CA PHE A 135 -16.20 5.01 13.19
C PHE A 135 -16.66 5.24 11.74
N THR A 136 -17.00 4.19 11.00
CA THR A 136 -17.60 4.33 9.66
C THR A 136 -18.99 5.00 9.74
N GLY A 137 -19.81 4.61 10.72
CA GLY A 137 -21.10 5.24 10.98
C GLY A 137 -20.95 6.70 11.41
N LEU A 138 -19.95 7.02 12.26
CA LEU A 138 -19.63 8.39 12.66
C LEU A 138 -19.22 9.25 11.45
N MET A 139 -18.40 8.72 10.54
CA MET A 139 -18.05 9.42 9.29
C MET A 139 -19.30 9.71 8.46
N GLY A 140 -20.17 8.71 8.27
CA GLY A 140 -21.44 8.88 7.55
C GLY A 140 -22.32 9.94 8.20
N PHE A 141 -22.43 9.94 9.53
CA PHE A 141 -23.16 10.96 10.29
C PHE A 141 -22.59 12.37 10.07
N ILE A 142 -21.26 12.55 10.12
CA ILE A 142 -20.64 13.86 9.90
C ILE A 142 -20.90 14.36 8.47
N ILE A 143 -20.79 13.45 7.48
CA ILE A 143 -21.04 13.77 6.08
C ILE A 143 -22.50 14.21 5.89
N GLU A 144 -23.46 13.43 6.37
CA GLU A 144 -24.89 13.71 6.18
C GLU A 144 -25.38 14.94 6.96
N GLN A 145 -24.93 15.12 8.20
CA GLN A 145 -25.45 16.18 9.07
C GLN A 145 -24.71 17.50 8.95
N TYR A 146 -23.43 17.50 8.55
CA TYR A 146 -22.62 18.73 8.51
C TYR A 146 -22.15 19.05 7.10
N ILE A 147 -21.60 18.09 6.34
CA ILE A 147 -21.02 18.38 5.02
C ILE A 147 -22.12 18.61 3.98
N ASN A 148 -23.05 17.66 3.84
CA ASN A 148 -24.13 17.72 2.85
C ASN A 148 -24.95 19.01 2.91
N PRO A 149 -25.45 19.49 4.08
CA PRO A 149 -26.21 20.73 4.12
C PRO A 149 -25.37 21.95 3.76
N ILE A 150 -24.08 22.00 4.11
CA ILE A 150 -23.21 23.13 3.74
C ILE A 150 -22.98 23.16 2.23
N VAL A 151 -22.82 21.99 1.60
CA VAL A 151 -22.63 21.84 0.15
C VAL A 151 -23.92 22.17 -0.61
N GLN A 152 -25.08 21.65 -0.19
CA GLN A 152 -26.36 21.93 -0.86
C GLN A 152 -26.78 23.41 -0.78
N ASN A 153 -26.46 24.08 0.33
CA ASN A 153 -26.71 25.51 0.51
C ASN A 153 -25.68 26.40 -0.21
N SER A 154 -24.70 25.82 -0.92
CA SER A 154 -23.68 26.57 -1.64
C SER A 154 -24.09 26.83 -3.09
N LYS A 155 -23.86 28.05 -3.58
CA LYS A 155 -23.93 28.35 -5.01
C LYS A 155 -22.73 27.70 -5.70
N HIS A 156 -22.91 27.27 -6.95
CA HIS A 156 -21.86 26.61 -7.72
C HIS A 156 -20.53 27.40 -7.65
N PRO A 157 -19.39 26.75 -7.32
CA PRO A 157 -18.13 27.44 -7.03
C PRO A 157 -17.59 28.30 -8.18
N LEU A 158 -17.99 28.01 -9.42
CA LEU A 158 -17.64 28.77 -10.62
C LEU A 158 -18.55 30.00 -10.90
N LYS A 159 -19.55 30.27 -10.07
CA LYS A 159 -20.55 31.35 -10.28
C LYS A 159 -20.67 32.33 -9.10
N GLY A 160 -19.89 32.14 -8.03
CA GLY A 160 -19.97 32.92 -6.79
C GLY A 160 -18.86 33.96 -6.63
N ASN A 161 -19.03 34.88 -5.67
CA ASN A 161 -17.98 35.80 -5.25
C ASN A 161 -16.87 35.05 -4.50
N PHE A 162 -15.62 35.49 -4.63
CA PHE A 162 -14.46 34.85 -3.99
C PHE A 162 -14.56 34.79 -2.46
N LEU A 163 -15.14 35.83 -1.84
CA LEU A 163 -15.36 35.88 -0.39
C LEU A 163 -16.33 34.80 0.09
N ASP A 164 -17.42 34.57 -0.67
CA ASP A 164 -18.38 33.51 -0.36
C ASP A 164 -17.71 32.13 -0.46
N ALA A 165 -16.79 31.93 -1.41
CA ALA A 165 -16.05 30.68 -1.55
C ALA A 165 -15.13 30.43 -0.33
N ILE A 166 -14.40 31.45 0.14
CA ILE A 166 -13.55 31.33 1.33
C ILE A 166 -14.37 31.00 2.58
N GLU A 167 -15.48 31.69 2.81
CA GLU A 167 -16.35 31.42 3.96
C GLU A 167 -16.83 29.96 3.98
N ARG A 168 -17.19 29.42 2.81
CA ARG A 168 -17.64 28.02 2.68
C ARG A 168 -16.52 27.03 2.89
N VAL A 169 -15.32 27.29 2.36
CA VAL A 169 -14.14 26.45 2.61
C VAL A 169 -13.81 26.42 4.10
N LEU A 170 -13.85 27.56 4.78
CA LEU A 170 -13.61 27.63 6.23
C LEU A 170 -14.67 26.84 7.01
N LYS A 171 -15.96 26.97 6.66
CA LYS A 171 -17.04 26.18 7.28
C LYS A 171 -16.90 24.68 7.05
N LEU A 172 -16.39 24.26 5.88
CA LEU A 172 -16.15 22.86 5.55
C LEU A 172 -14.86 22.30 6.14
N SER A 173 -13.88 23.14 6.48
CA SER A 173 -12.56 22.70 6.92
C SER A 173 -12.59 21.82 8.16
N VAL A 174 -13.37 22.21 9.18
CA VAL A 174 -13.52 21.48 10.44
C VAL A 174 -14.16 20.10 10.24
N PRO A 175 -15.38 19.97 9.67
CA PRO A 175 -15.98 18.65 9.48
C PRO A 175 -15.14 17.77 8.54
N THR A 176 -14.49 18.36 7.53
CA THR A 176 -13.58 17.62 6.63
C THR A 176 -12.38 17.06 7.40
N LEU A 177 -11.77 17.84 8.29
CA LEU A 177 -10.66 17.38 9.14
C LEU A 177 -11.08 16.21 10.04
N TYR A 178 -12.26 16.29 10.66
CA TYR A 178 -12.77 15.19 11.49
C TYR A 178 -13.03 13.92 10.68
N VAL A 179 -13.65 14.03 9.51
CA VAL A 179 -13.86 12.87 8.62
C VAL A 179 -12.53 12.27 8.20
N TRP A 180 -11.54 13.11 7.88
CA TRP A 180 -10.21 12.66 7.50
C TRP A 180 -9.47 11.93 8.63
N LEU A 181 -9.53 12.44 9.87
CA LEU A 181 -8.97 11.75 11.05
C LEU A 181 -9.68 10.42 11.33
N CYS A 182 -11.01 10.39 11.21
CA CYS A 182 -11.79 9.16 11.36
C CYS A 182 -11.45 8.14 10.28
N MET A 183 -11.26 8.59 9.03
CA MET A 183 -10.83 7.74 7.91
C MET A 183 -9.45 7.15 8.20
N PHE A 184 -8.50 7.97 8.66
CA PHE A 184 -7.16 7.50 9.01
C PHE A 184 -7.20 6.41 10.08
N TYR A 185 -7.90 6.66 11.19
CA TYR A 185 -8.03 5.68 12.26
C TYR A 185 -8.73 4.41 11.78
N SER A 186 -9.83 4.54 11.03
CA SER A 186 -10.59 3.38 10.53
C SER A 186 -9.79 2.54 9.55
N PHE A 187 -9.04 3.18 8.66
CA PHE A 187 -8.27 2.47 7.63
C PHE A 187 -6.93 1.96 8.16
N PHE A 188 -6.03 2.86 8.59
CA PHE A 188 -4.67 2.48 8.98
C PHE A 188 -4.61 1.74 10.31
N HIS A 189 -5.38 2.19 11.31
CA HIS A 189 -5.32 1.56 12.62
C HIS A 189 -6.23 0.33 12.69
N LEU A 190 -7.51 0.44 12.33
CA LEU A 190 -8.45 -0.67 12.48
C LEU A 190 -8.35 -1.67 11.32
N TRP A 191 -8.60 -1.25 10.09
CA TRP A 191 -8.70 -2.16 8.95
C TRP A 191 -7.39 -2.90 8.64
N LEU A 192 -6.25 -2.20 8.54
CA LEU A 192 -4.97 -2.85 8.26
C LEU A 192 -4.54 -3.80 9.38
N ASN A 193 -4.77 -3.46 10.65
CA ASN A 193 -4.43 -4.38 11.75
C ASN A 193 -5.38 -5.57 11.84
N ILE A 194 -6.66 -5.42 11.50
CA ILE A 194 -7.59 -6.56 11.36
C ILE A 194 -7.08 -7.49 10.27
N LEU A 195 -6.75 -6.95 9.09
CA LEU A 195 -6.21 -7.70 7.97
C LEU A 195 -4.89 -8.40 8.35
N ALA A 196 -4.00 -7.70 9.06
CA ALA A 196 -2.75 -8.25 9.57
C ALA A 196 -2.98 -9.42 10.54
N GLU A 197 -3.89 -9.28 11.50
CA GLU A 197 -4.20 -10.33 12.46
C GLU A 197 -4.82 -11.55 11.77
N LEU A 198 -5.72 -11.35 10.80
CA LEU A 198 -6.34 -12.44 10.02
C LEU A 198 -5.29 -13.21 9.19
N LEU A 199 -4.33 -12.49 8.60
CA LEU A 199 -3.23 -13.07 7.83
C LEU A 199 -2.04 -13.50 8.69
N ARG A 200 -2.12 -13.35 10.02
CA ARG A 200 -1.01 -13.60 10.96
C ARG A 200 0.27 -12.83 10.61
N PHE A 201 0.12 -11.64 10.03
CA PHE A 201 1.21 -10.75 9.71
C PHE A 201 1.71 -10.08 11.00
N GLY A 202 3.00 -10.26 11.28
CA GLY A 202 3.65 -9.84 12.52
C GLY A 202 4.10 -8.37 12.50
N ASP A 203 4.45 -7.86 11.32
CA ASP A 203 4.84 -6.46 11.14
C ASP A 203 3.59 -5.57 11.04
N ARG A 204 3.39 -4.68 12.00
CA ARG A 204 2.13 -3.91 12.13
C ARG A 204 2.35 -2.41 12.21
N GLU A 205 3.54 -1.98 11.84
CA GLU A 205 3.92 -0.58 11.89
C GLU A 205 3.50 0.14 10.60
N PHE A 206 2.19 0.34 10.45
CA PHE A 206 1.63 0.99 9.25
C PHE A 206 1.85 2.51 9.22
N TYR A 207 2.05 3.13 10.39
CA TYR A 207 2.28 4.56 10.58
C TYR A 207 3.05 4.81 11.89
N LYS A 208 3.68 5.98 12.01
CA LYS A 208 4.36 6.49 13.21
C LYS A 208 3.62 7.70 13.79
N ASP A 209 4.14 8.28 14.88
CA ASP A 209 3.57 9.44 15.57
C ASP A 209 3.63 10.75 14.74
N TRP A 210 2.98 10.75 13.57
CA TRP A 210 2.99 11.82 12.58
C TRP A 210 2.40 13.13 13.11
N TRP A 211 1.57 13.07 14.15
CA TRP A 211 1.00 14.25 14.80
C TRP A 211 2.04 15.05 15.61
N ASN A 212 3.18 14.42 15.93
CA ASN A 212 4.32 15.06 16.60
C ASN A 212 5.40 15.54 15.61
N ALA A 213 5.18 15.40 14.30
CA ALA A 213 6.15 15.79 13.28
C ALA A 213 6.42 17.29 13.32
N LYS A 214 7.70 17.68 13.26
CA LYS A 214 8.14 19.08 13.32
C LYS A 214 8.23 19.71 11.92
N THR A 215 8.35 18.89 10.88
CA THR A 215 8.44 19.33 9.49
C THR A 215 7.42 18.61 8.62
N VAL A 216 7.05 19.24 7.49
CA VAL A 216 6.14 18.64 6.50
C VAL A 216 6.74 17.37 5.89
N GLU A 217 8.06 17.33 5.69
CA GLU A 217 8.73 16.11 5.21
C GLU A 217 8.57 14.96 6.21
N GLU A 218 8.86 15.21 7.49
CA GLU A 218 8.73 14.22 8.56
C GLU A 218 7.29 13.69 8.66
N TYR A 219 6.29 14.59 8.55
CA TYR A 219 4.89 14.22 8.51
C TYR A 219 4.58 13.23 7.38
N TRP A 220 5.03 13.51 6.14
CA TRP A 220 4.79 12.62 4.99
C TRP A 220 5.47 11.26 5.14
N ARG A 221 6.64 11.21 5.79
CA ARG A 221 7.33 9.96 6.09
C ARG A 221 6.58 9.13 7.14
N MET A 222 6.06 9.77 8.19
CA MET A 222 5.44 9.07 9.33
C MET A 222 3.98 8.67 9.08
N TRP A 223 3.25 9.44 8.28
CA TRP A 223 1.81 9.26 8.03
C TRP A 223 1.46 7.91 7.39
N ASN A 224 2.20 7.51 6.34
CA ASN A 224 1.93 6.30 5.57
C ASN A 224 3.21 5.54 5.28
N MET A 225 3.66 4.78 6.28
CA MET A 225 4.89 4.00 6.18
C MET A 225 4.77 2.89 5.13
N VAL A 226 3.56 2.38 4.91
CA VAL A 226 3.28 1.33 3.92
C VAL A 226 3.67 1.76 2.50
N ILE A 227 3.49 3.03 2.15
CA ILE A 227 3.88 3.58 0.83
C ILE A 227 5.34 4.06 0.85
N PHE A 228 5.77 4.71 1.93
CA PHE A 228 7.10 5.35 1.95
C PHE A 228 8.26 4.34 2.08
N SER A 229 8.09 3.27 2.86
CA SER A 229 9.11 2.22 3.04
C SER A 229 9.53 1.54 1.72
N PRO A 230 8.60 1.10 0.84
CA PRO A 230 8.96 0.60 -0.49
C PRO A 230 9.69 1.62 -1.37
N ILE A 231 9.27 2.89 -1.35
CA ILE A 231 9.88 3.95 -2.16
C ILE A 231 11.34 4.17 -1.74
N LEU A 232 11.60 4.24 -0.43
CA LEU A 232 12.96 4.32 0.07
C LEU A 232 13.78 3.10 -0.34
N LYS A 233 13.27 1.89 -0.13
CA LYS A 233 14.00 0.65 -0.46
C LYS A 233 14.38 0.59 -1.94
N ASN A 234 13.45 0.91 -2.84
CA ASN A 234 13.71 0.88 -4.27
C ASN A 234 14.68 1.99 -4.70
N SER A 235 14.55 3.20 -4.15
CA SER A 235 15.46 4.32 -4.44
C SER A 235 16.88 4.04 -3.94
N TYR A 236 17.04 3.47 -2.73
CA TYR A 236 18.35 3.14 -2.18
C TYR A 236 19.00 1.95 -2.91
N SER A 237 18.24 0.88 -3.20
CA SER A 237 18.76 -0.27 -3.98
C SER A 237 19.33 0.17 -5.33
N GLY A 238 18.65 1.09 -6.02
CA GLY A 238 19.12 1.65 -7.29
C GLY A 238 20.33 2.58 -7.21
N LEU A 239 20.60 3.20 -6.05
CA LEU A 239 21.68 4.17 -5.87
C LEU A 239 22.96 3.59 -5.27
N THR A 240 22.87 2.62 -4.36
CA THR A 240 24.04 2.13 -3.62
C THR A 240 24.49 0.72 -3.97
N GLY A 241 23.72 -0.06 -4.76
CA GLY A 241 24.06 -1.45 -5.09
C GLY A 241 24.25 -2.36 -3.86
N ASN A 242 23.89 -1.87 -2.67
CA ASN A 242 24.15 -2.49 -1.39
C ASN A 242 22.83 -2.68 -0.66
N PHE A 243 22.50 -3.95 -0.43
CA PHE A 243 21.42 -4.41 0.42
C PHE A 243 21.72 -4.01 1.86
N LEU A 244 21.20 -2.88 2.32
CA LEU A 244 21.05 -2.70 3.75
C LEU A 244 19.85 -3.55 4.19
N PRO A 245 20.01 -4.44 5.18
CA PRO A 245 18.85 -5.01 5.84
C PRO A 245 18.04 -3.83 6.39
N ALA A 246 16.72 -3.88 6.21
CA ALA A 246 15.84 -3.00 6.96
C ALA A 246 16.07 -3.33 8.43
N ASP A 247 16.91 -2.54 9.10
CA ASP A 247 17.03 -2.60 10.54
C ASP A 247 15.68 -2.22 11.15
N ARG A 248 15.35 -2.99 12.19
CA ARG A 248 14.05 -3.11 12.86
C ARG A 248 13.45 -1.79 13.31
#